data_AF-A0A523GC78-F1
#
_entry.id   AF-A0A523GC78-F1
#
_cell.length_a   1.000
_cell.length_b   1.000
_cell.length_c   1.000
_cell.angle_alpha   90.00
_cell.angle_beta   90.00
_cell.angle_gamma   90.00
#
_symmetry.space_group_name_H-M   'P 1'
#
loop_
_entity.id
_entity.type
_entity.pdbx_description
1 polymer ?
#
loop_
_entity_poly.entity_id
_entity_poly.type
_entity_poly.pdbx_seq_one_letter_code
_entity_poly.pdbx_strand_id
1 'polypeptide(L)'
;MTDVKISKEGRTSIQTMIRTNDGFEIADVDLKLRGPGDLMGTQQSGVLDLLIADLGRDGKLLQLAREKAIKVLESDPDLNHPENMNIRRQIAQQSKSSLNWSRIS
;
A
#
# COMPACT_ATOMS: atom_id res chain seq x y z
N MET A 1 35.12 -15.94 -10.25
CA MET A 1 34.24 -14.76 -10.13
C MET A 1 32.93 -15.14 -10.78
N THR A 2 31.86 -15.25 -9.99
CA THR A 2 30.55 -15.69 -10.47
C THR A 2 29.94 -14.54 -11.27
N ASP A 3 29.78 -14.73 -12.59
CA ASP A 3 28.98 -13.85 -13.44
C ASP A 3 27.51 -13.95 -13.00
N VAL A 4 27.13 -13.16 -11.99
CA VAL A 4 25.75 -13.09 -11.55
C VAL A 4 24.97 -12.32 -12.62
N LYS A 5 24.37 -13.06 -13.55
CA LYS A 5 23.37 -12.50 -14.48
C LYS A 5 22.15 -12.06 -13.66
N ILE A 6 22.19 -10.83 -13.16
CA ILE A 6 21.04 -10.17 -12.55
C ILE A 6 19.94 -10.07 -13.61
N SER A 7 18.74 -10.55 -13.27
CA SER A 7 17.56 -10.41 -14.11
C SER A 7 17.21 -8.93 -14.27
N LYS A 8 16.47 -8.58 -15.33
CA LYS A 8 16.10 -7.18 -15.61
C LYS A 8 15.28 -6.58 -14.45
N GLU A 9 14.47 -7.41 -13.81
CA GLU A 9 13.66 -7.10 -12.64
C GLU A 9 14.55 -6.83 -11.42
N GLY A 10 15.50 -7.73 -11.12
CA GLY A 10 16.44 -7.55 -10.01
C GLY A 10 17.30 -6.28 -10.14
N ARG A 11 17.67 -5.89 -11.37
CA ARG A 11 18.37 -4.64 -11.62
C ARG A 11 17.51 -3.42 -11.29
N THR A 12 16.21 -3.50 -11.60
CA THR A 12 15.25 -2.41 -11.38
C THR A 12 14.93 -2.24 -9.89
N SER A 13 14.78 -3.32 -9.13
CA SER A 13 14.60 -3.24 -7.67
C SER A 13 15.83 -2.63 -6.97
N ILE A 14 17.05 -3.06 -7.34
CA ILE A 14 18.29 -2.48 -6.79
C ILE A 14 18.40 -0.99 -7.12
N GLN A 15 18.12 -0.60 -8.36
CA GLN A 15 18.14 0.80 -8.77
C GLN A 15 17.15 1.65 -7.95
N THR A 16 15.97 1.10 -7.65
CA THR A 16 14.93 1.80 -6.87
C THR A 16 15.37 1.97 -5.42
N MET A 17 15.92 0.92 -4.79
CA MET A 17 16.47 1.00 -3.43
C MET A 17 17.63 1.99 -3.30
N ILE A 18 18.39 2.24 -4.39
CA ILE A 18 19.43 3.28 -4.41
C ILE A 18 18.82 4.69 -4.58
N ARG A 19 17.73 4.80 -5.34
CA ARG A 19 17.10 6.08 -5.68
C ARG A 19 16.33 6.69 -4.51
N THR A 20 15.65 5.86 -3.71
CA THR A 20 14.71 6.31 -2.68
C THR A 20 14.82 5.44 -1.44
N ASN A 21 14.55 6.04 -0.28
CA ASN A 21 14.38 5.33 0.98
C ASN A 21 12.92 5.35 1.45
N ASP A 22 11.99 5.79 0.59
CA ASP A 22 10.55 5.72 0.84
C ASP A 22 10.04 4.29 0.58
N GLY A 23 9.64 3.61 1.65
CA GLY A 23 9.14 2.24 1.60
C GLY A 23 7.89 2.08 0.71
N PHE A 24 7.08 3.12 0.53
CA PHE A 24 5.90 3.06 -0.35
C PHE A 24 6.28 3.06 -1.82
N GLU A 25 7.28 3.86 -2.20
CA GLU A 25 7.77 3.91 -3.58
C GLU A 25 8.46 2.59 -3.96
N ILE A 26 9.25 2.04 -3.03
CA ILE A 26 9.89 0.72 -3.21
C ILE A 26 8.81 -0.36 -3.38
N ALA A 27 7.80 -0.37 -2.51
CA ALA A 27 6.71 -1.35 -2.59
C ALA A 27 5.89 -1.24 -3.88
N ASP A 28 5.65 -0.03 -4.39
CA ASP A 28 4.94 0.19 -5.65
C ASP A 28 5.73 -0.31 -6.86
N VAL A 29 7.05 -0.10 -6.88
CA VAL A 29 7.91 -0.65 -7.93
C VAL A 29 7.99 -2.19 -7.83
N ASP A 30 8.15 -2.75 -6.63
CA ASP A 30 8.22 -4.21 -6.46
C ASP A 30 6.90 -4.88 -6.85
N LEU A 31 5.76 -4.25 -6.53
CA LEU A 31 4.44 -4.69 -6.97
C LEU A 31 4.27 -4.66 -8.49
N LYS A 32 4.75 -3.60 -9.16
CA LYS A 32 4.73 -3.52 -10.63
C LYS A 32 5.62 -4.58 -11.29
N LEU A 33 6.74 -4.92 -10.67
CA LEU A 33 7.68 -5.92 -11.18
C LEU A 33 7.17 -7.36 -10.99
N ARG A 34 6.55 -7.68 -9.85
CA ARG A 34 6.00 -9.01 -9.54
C ARG A 34 4.60 -9.23 -10.11
N GLY A 35 3.86 -8.14 -10.34
CA GLY A 35 2.47 -8.16 -10.76
C GLY A 35 1.50 -8.43 -9.60
N PRO A 36 0.20 -8.09 -9.77
CA PRO A 36 -0.81 -8.23 -8.71
C PRO A 36 -1.11 -9.68 -8.33
N GLY A 37 -0.81 -10.64 -9.22
CA GLY A 37 -1.04 -12.07 -8.98
C GLY A 37 -0.12 -12.70 -7.94
N ASP A 38 1.09 -12.17 -7.74
CA ASP A 38 2.06 -12.70 -6.78
C ASP A 38 1.82 -12.18 -5.34
N LEU A 39 0.97 -11.14 -5.18
CA LEU A 39 0.40 -10.76 -3.88
C LEU A 39 -0.73 -11.70 -3.45
N MET A 40 -1.48 -12.25 -4.41
CA MET A 40 -2.62 -13.16 -4.15
C MET A 40 -2.21 -14.64 -4.19
N GLY A 41 -1.06 -14.98 -4.76
CA GLY A 41 -0.63 -16.34 -5.05
C GLY A 41 0.43 -16.87 -4.11
N THR A 42 -0.01 -17.54 -3.04
CA THR A 42 0.71 -18.63 -2.35
C THR A 42 2.16 -18.37 -1.89
N GLN A 43 2.34 -18.28 -0.56
CA GLN A 43 3.59 -18.36 0.23
C GLN A 43 4.24 -17.03 0.67
N GLN A 44 3.53 -16.20 1.42
CA GLN A 44 3.96 -15.83 2.78
C GLN A 44 2.87 -15.08 3.55
N SER A 45 2.86 -15.33 4.86
CA SER A 45 1.80 -15.12 5.84
C SER A 45 1.39 -13.66 6.05
N GLY A 46 0.18 -13.33 5.60
CA GLY A 46 -0.45 -12.06 5.92
C GLY A 46 -1.52 -11.71 4.89
N VAL A 47 -2.47 -12.62 4.66
CA VAL A 47 -3.58 -12.38 3.73
C VAL A 47 -4.33 -11.15 4.22
N LEU A 48 -4.12 -10.03 3.53
CA LEU A 48 -5.04 -8.93 3.58
C LEU A 48 -6.21 -9.37 2.70
N ASP A 49 -7.28 -9.84 3.32
CA ASP A 49 -8.56 -10.07 2.63
C ASP A 49 -9.12 -8.71 2.21
N LEU A 50 -8.54 -8.14 1.14
CA LEU A 50 -9.21 -7.10 0.37
C LEU A 50 -10.38 -7.79 -0.32
N LEU A 51 -11.53 -7.82 0.36
CA LEU A 51 -12.77 -8.46 -0.08
C LEU A 51 -13.19 -8.10 -1.51
N ILE A 52 -12.66 -7.01 -2.10
CA ILE A 52 -13.17 -6.42 -3.36
C ILE A 52 -12.05 -5.85 -4.27
N ALA A 53 -10.84 -5.56 -3.79
CA ALA A 53 -9.88 -4.77 -4.56
C ALA A 53 -8.77 -5.61 -5.19
N ASP A 54 -8.72 -5.63 -6.52
CA ASP A 54 -7.56 -6.10 -7.28
C ASP A 54 -6.57 -4.93 -7.34
N LEU A 55 -5.54 -4.95 -6.49
CA LEU A 55 -4.55 -3.87 -6.36
C LEU A 55 -3.90 -3.49 -7.70
N GLY A 56 -3.85 -4.41 -8.67
CA GLY A 56 -3.32 -4.13 -10.02
C GLY A 56 -4.32 -3.44 -10.95
N ARG A 57 -5.63 -3.70 -10.80
CA ARG A 57 -6.68 -3.07 -11.62
C ARG A 57 -7.21 -1.78 -11.00
N ASP A 58 -7.31 -1.74 -9.69
CA ASP A 58 -7.95 -0.67 -8.93
C ASP A 58 -6.98 0.40 -8.43
N GLY A 59 -5.71 0.37 -8.88
CA GLY A 59 -4.69 1.34 -8.48
C GLY A 59 -5.12 2.80 -8.63
N LYS A 60 -5.85 3.13 -9.71
CA LYS A 60 -6.42 4.49 -9.91
C LYS A 60 -7.49 4.85 -8.88
N LEU A 61 -8.32 3.88 -8.50
CA LEU A 61 -9.37 4.08 -7.50
C LEU A 61 -8.75 4.26 -6.11
N LEU A 62 -7.71 3.47 -5.79
CA LEU A 62 -6.94 3.61 -4.55
C LEU A 62 -6.23 4.96 -4.48
N GLN A 63 -5.63 5.41 -5.58
CA GLN A 63 -5.02 6.73 -5.66
C GLN A 63 -6.05 7.83 -5.40
N LEU A 64 -7.22 7.77 -6.05
CA LEU A 64 -8.29 8.73 -5.83
C LEU A 64 -8.79 8.72 -4.38
N ALA A 65 -8.96 7.55 -3.79
CA ALA A 65 -9.36 7.40 -2.40
C ALA A 65 -8.31 8.02 -1.45
N ARG A 66 -7.02 7.78 -1.70
CA ARG A 66 -5.91 8.36 -0.93
C ARG A 66 -5.91 9.89 -1.03
N GLU A 67 -6.05 10.44 -2.23
CA GLU A 67 -6.10 11.90 -2.43
C GLU A 67 -7.29 12.53 -1.68
N LYS A 68 -8.45 11.88 -1.68
CA LYS A 68 -9.61 12.35 -0.92
C LYS A 68 -9.39 12.27 0.58
N ALA A 69 -8.80 11.18 1.08
CA ALA A 69 -8.46 11.03 2.49
C ALA A 69 -7.48 12.12 2.96
N ILE A 70 -6.43 12.41 2.17
CA ILE A 70 -5.46 13.48 2.48
C ILE A 70 -6.18 14.83 2.58
N LYS A 71 -7.04 15.19 1.62
CA LYS A 71 -7.78 16.46 1.66
C LYS A 71 -8.67 16.59 2.89
N VAL A 72 -9.33 15.50 3.29
CA VAL A 72 -10.14 15.49 4.53
C VAL A 72 -9.24 15.74 5.73
N LEU A 73 -8.10 15.06 5.83
CA LEU A 73 -7.15 15.21 6.93
C LEU A 73 -6.48 16.59 6.96
N GLU A 74 -6.24 17.23 5.82
CA GLU A 74 -5.71 18.60 5.75
C GLU A 74 -6.71 19.61 6.34
N SER A 75 -8.01 19.40 6.10
CA SER A 75 -9.08 20.29 6.62
C SER A 75 -9.55 19.94 8.04
N ASP A 76 -9.45 18.67 8.42
CA ASP A 76 -10.00 18.12 9.66
C ASP A 76 -9.13 16.93 10.13
N PRO A 77 -7.93 17.21 10.67
CA PRO A 77 -6.99 16.17 11.08
C PRO A 77 -7.56 15.19 12.10
N ASP A 78 -8.44 15.68 12.97
CA ASP A 78 -9.03 14.92 14.08
C ASP A 78 -10.42 14.34 13.74
N LEU A 79 -10.91 14.54 12.52
CA LEU A 79 -12.24 14.11 12.07
C LEU A 79 -13.36 14.57 13.03
N ASN A 80 -13.30 15.83 13.45
CA ASN A 80 -14.25 16.44 14.38
C ASN A 80 -15.43 17.13 13.69
N HIS A 81 -15.35 17.41 12.38
CA HIS A 81 -16.46 18.00 11.66
C HIS A 81 -17.67 17.04 11.60
N PRO A 82 -18.92 17.57 11.68
CA PRO A 82 -20.14 16.76 11.62
C PRO A 82 -20.20 15.86 10.38
N GLU A 83 -19.73 16.35 9.24
CA GLU A 83 -19.67 15.63 7.97
C GLU A 83 -18.72 14.42 7.99
N ASN A 84 -17.69 14.44 8.82
CA ASN A 84 -16.66 13.40 8.91
C ASN A 84 -16.91 12.38 10.05
N MET A 85 -17.96 12.56 10.86
CA MET A 85 -18.20 11.66 11.99
C MET A 85 -18.41 10.20 11.57
N ASN A 86 -19.02 9.96 10.41
CA ASN A 86 -19.20 8.61 9.88
C ASN A 86 -17.86 7.94 9.54
N ILE A 87 -16.90 8.70 8.99
CA ILE A 87 -15.54 8.24 8.71
C ILE A 87 -14.85 7.87 10.02
N ARG A 88 -14.91 8.75 11.02
CA ARG A 88 -14.33 8.51 12.35
C ARG A 88 -14.90 7.26 13.01
N ARG A 89 -16.22 7.07 12.95
CA ARG A 89 -16.91 5.90 13.50
C ARG A 89 -16.44 4.61 12.82
N GLN A 90 -16.33 4.62 11.50
CA GLN A 90 -15.87 3.49 10.72
C GLN A 90 -14.41 3.11 11.04
N ILE A 91 -13.52 4.10 11.11
CA ILE A 91 -12.10 3.89 11.48
C ILE A 91 -12.00 3.32 12.90
N ALA A 92 -12.75 3.87 13.86
CA ALA A 92 -12.77 3.38 15.25
C ALA A 92 -13.28 1.93 15.38
N GLN A 93 -14.11 1.48 14.44
CA GLN A 93 -14.62 0.11 14.40
C GLN A 93 -13.60 -0.86 13.76
N GLN A 94 -12.80 -0.39 12.79
CA GLN A 94 -11.78 -1.19 12.11
C GLN A 94 -10.47 -1.34 12.91
N SER A 95 -10.12 -0.38 13.77
CA SER A 95 -8.89 -0.44 14.60
C SER A 95 -8.87 -1.59 15.61
N LYS A 96 -10.05 -2.12 15.99
CA LYS A 96 -10.16 -3.32 16.84
C LYS A 96 -9.87 -4.62 16.09
N SER A 97 -9.89 -4.61 14.75
CA SER A 97 -9.89 -5.82 13.92
C SER A 97 -8.70 -5.94 12.95
N SER A 98 -7.89 -4.90 12.75
CA SER A 98 -6.87 -4.89 11.68
C SER A 98 -5.45 -4.75 12.20
N LEU A 99 -4.55 -5.51 11.55
CA LEU A 99 -3.11 -5.54 11.73
C LEU A 99 -2.51 -4.14 11.96
N ASN A 100 -1.53 -4.09 12.84
CA ASN A 100 -0.87 -2.85 13.25
C ASN A 100 0.08 -2.36 12.14
N TRP A 101 -0.46 -1.60 11.18
CA TRP A 101 0.27 -1.05 10.02
C TRP A 101 1.43 -0.11 10.40
N SER A 102 1.45 0.42 11.61
CA SER A 102 2.56 1.23 12.13
C SER A 102 3.87 0.44 12.31
N ARG A 103 3.85 -0.89 12.10
CA ARG A 103 5.03 -1.75 12.10
C ARG A 103 5.65 -1.93 10.72
N ILE A 104 5.01 -1.42 9.67
CA ILE A 104 5.59 -1.38 8.33
C ILE A 104 6.13 0.04 8.17
N SER A 105 7.35 0.25 8.65
CA SER A 105 8.15 1.47 8.48
C SER A 105 9.57 1.06 8.14
#